data_AF-A0A0F4L9B4-F1
#
_entry.id   AF-A0A0F4L9B4-F1
#
_cell.length_a   1.000
_cell.length_b   1.000
_cell.length_c   1.000
_cell.angle_alpha   90.00
_cell.angle_beta   90.00
_cell.angle_gamma   90.00
#
_symmetry.space_group_name_H-M   'P 1'
#
loop_
_entity.id
_entity.type
_entity.pdbx_description
1 polymer ?
#
loop_
_entity_poly.entity_id
_entity_poly.type
_entity_poly.pdbx_seq_one_letter_code
_entity_poly.pdbx_strand_id
1 'polypeptide(L)'
;MNKQKIADLAQKAINTFNLPSLGIGVYHKGESYSHVYGQAEQDNLYPLASISKTFFATAVCQLADEGKINLDDPLKKSWPELKLEDKYAEDHLTWRDALSHQSGLPAHDLMRFTNMNKHDLSLKEKAEHVGHLKPNHELRYKMQYSNLVFALATHAFEQVIGEDYGTYEHQHLLEPLKLTRTYINHHEAPREDIVKPYIRDNGITEEVPFIAPGKVGGASSMLSSISDLLTWAEYQLKLQKENKNNAIAEHFLPQSIMAPSRAYGGANFGAYGLGMMMEDYRGHKYFYHSGSYIGYCSFMGFVPDLDLAFVSTTNMDSTDAIFALAYQTIDEAMGISDIDWTSKIKRIVDQKLATREENIAILKGKSPKNFAAKDNLLGDYENPGYGLITLNEKDGNLTVTIGKWDYPVIVNEKGKMYVEERLYQHELLPIEIHQNQVFLWTERALKEPTTFTKL
;
A
#
# COMPACT_ATOMS: atom_id res chain seq x y z
N MET A 1 -28.23 -9.39 4.84
CA MET A 1 -28.13 -8.07 5.57
C MET A 1 -29.04 -7.04 4.90
N ASN A 2 -29.53 -6.00 5.59
CA ASN A 2 -30.47 -5.05 4.96
C ASN A 2 -29.75 -4.15 3.94
N LYS A 3 -30.08 -4.29 2.64
CA LYS A 3 -29.48 -3.51 1.54
C LYS A 3 -29.65 -2.00 1.70
N GLN A 4 -30.79 -1.54 2.24
CA GLN A 4 -31.01 -0.11 2.49
C GLN A 4 -30.01 0.44 3.51
N LYS A 5 -29.69 -0.31 4.57
CA LYS A 5 -28.69 0.11 5.55
C LYS A 5 -27.29 0.25 4.95
N ILE A 6 -26.93 -0.63 4.00
CA ILE A 6 -25.66 -0.55 3.27
C ILE A 6 -25.64 0.74 2.42
N ALA A 7 -26.74 1.03 1.72
CA ALA A 7 -26.86 2.24 0.93
C ALA A 7 -26.78 3.52 1.78
N ASP A 8 -27.47 3.54 2.92
CA ASP A 8 -27.45 4.68 3.84
C ASP A 8 -26.04 4.91 4.42
N LEU A 9 -25.33 3.82 4.77
CA LEU A 9 -23.94 3.86 5.20
C LEU A 9 -23.02 4.43 4.11
N ALA A 10 -23.15 3.94 2.87
CA ALA A 10 -22.35 4.41 1.74
C ALA A 10 -22.57 5.91 1.48
N GLN A 11 -23.83 6.36 1.45
CA GLN A 11 -24.15 7.77 1.24
C GLN A 11 -23.64 8.65 2.38
N LYS A 12 -23.73 8.18 3.62
CA LYS A 12 -23.19 8.90 4.78
C LYS A 12 -21.68 9.04 4.69
N ALA A 13 -20.97 7.98 4.29
CA ALA A 13 -19.52 8.01 4.12
C ALA A 13 -19.10 8.97 2.99
N ILE A 14 -19.76 8.91 1.82
CA ILE A 14 -19.54 9.85 0.72
C ILE A 14 -19.67 11.30 1.20
N ASN A 15 -20.77 11.62 1.89
CA ASN A 15 -21.04 12.98 2.32
C ASN A 15 -20.10 13.45 3.44
N THR A 16 -19.71 12.55 4.35
CA THR A 16 -18.87 12.91 5.50
C THR A 16 -17.40 13.09 5.12
N PHE A 17 -16.91 12.25 4.20
CA PHE A 17 -15.51 12.24 3.78
C PHE A 17 -15.28 12.96 2.43
N ASN A 18 -16.34 13.46 1.79
CA ASN A 18 -16.31 14.08 0.45
C ASN A 18 -15.70 13.14 -0.61
N LEU A 19 -16.14 11.88 -0.62
CA LEU A 19 -15.64 10.89 -1.57
C LEU A 19 -16.25 11.13 -2.96
N PRO A 20 -15.47 11.15 -4.05
CA PRO A 20 -16.03 11.27 -5.40
C PRO A 20 -16.87 10.04 -5.79
N SER A 21 -16.38 8.84 -5.44
CA SER A 21 -17.11 7.58 -5.60
C SER A 21 -16.80 6.61 -4.45
N LEU A 22 -17.70 5.65 -4.24
CA LEU A 22 -17.53 4.58 -3.27
C LEU A 22 -18.16 3.28 -3.79
N GLY A 23 -17.33 2.26 -4.02
CA GLY A 23 -17.76 0.87 -4.12
C GLY A 23 -17.88 0.25 -2.74
N ILE A 24 -18.95 -0.50 -2.50
CA ILE A 24 -19.14 -1.34 -1.31
C ILE A 24 -19.65 -2.72 -1.72
N GLY A 25 -19.10 -3.76 -1.12
CA GLY A 25 -19.55 -5.14 -1.30
C GLY A 25 -19.64 -5.85 0.04
N VAL A 26 -20.69 -6.63 0.26
CA VAL A 26 -20.87 -7.44 1.46
C VAL A 26 -21.47 -8.79 1.10
N TYR A 27 -20.83 -9.84 1.62
CA TYR A 27 -21.34 -11.20 1.73
C TYR A 27 -21.69 -11.46 3.19
N HIS A 28 -22.90 -11.92 3.48
CA HIS A 28 -23.27 -12.34 4.84
C HIS A 28 -24.25 -13.52 4.77
N LYS A 29 -23.84 -14.69 5.30
CA LYS A 29 -24.66 -15.91 5.40
C LYS A 29 -25.25 -16.36 4.06
N GLY A 30 -24.41 -16.46 3.03
CA GLY A 30 -24.80 -16.95 1.70
C GLY A 30 -25.45 -15.91 0.78
N GLU A 31 -25.58 -14.66 1.23
CA GLU A 31 -26.10 -13.56 0.40
C GLU A 31 -25.02 -12.51 0.12
N SER A 32 -24.77 -12.25 -1.17
CA SER A 32 -23.86 -11.19 -1.63
C SER A 32 -24.62 -9.98 -2.16
N TYR A 33 -24.07 -8.79 -1.92
CA TYR A 33 -24.53 -7.53 -2.48
C TYR A 33 -23.33 -6.61 -2.70
N SER A 34 -23.18 -6.08 -3.90
CA SER A 34 -22.20 -5.03 -4.20
C SER A 34 -22.85 -3.89 -4.98
N HIS A 35 -22.43 -2.66 -4.69
CA HIS A 35 -22.86 -1.49 -5.43
C HIS A 35 -21.80 -0.39 -5.44
N VAL A 36 -21.80 0.42 -6.50
CA VAL A 36 -20.99 1.63 -6.62
C VAL A 36 -21.88 2.86 -6.53
N TYR A 37 -21.48 3.81 -5.70
CA TYR A 37 -22.16 5.08 -5.47
C TYR A 37 -21.27 6.26 -5.88
N GLY A 38 -21.88 7.42 -6.17
CA GLY A 38 -21.15 8.63 -6.54
C GLY A 38 -20.83 8.70 -8.03
N GLN A 39 -19.67 9.22 -8.39
CA GLN A 39 -19.24 9.50 -9.77
C GLN A 39 -18.52 8.31 -10.43
N ALA A 40 -19.07 7.10 -10.28
CA ALA A 40 -18.58 5.89 -10.91
C ALA A 40 -19.71 4.88 -11.08
N GLU A 41 -19.51 3.93 -11.99
CA GLU A 41 -20.44 2.88 -12.37
C GLU A 41 -20.05 1.53 -11.72
N GLN A 42 -21.00 0.58 -11.70
CA GLN A 42 -20.87 -0.73 -11.05
C GLN A 42 -19.59 -1.48 -11.44
N ASP A 43 -19.26 -1.48 -12.72
CA ASP A 43 -18.18 -2.30 -13.28
C ASP A 43 -16.87 -1.52 -13.41
N ASN A 44 -16.80 -0.25 -12.97
CA ASN A 44 -15.54 0.50 -13.02
C ASN A 44 -14.44 -0.16 -12.18
N LEU A 45 -13.21 0.00 -12.64
CA LEU A 45 -12.01 -0.60 -12.07
C LEU A 45 -11.34 0.35 -11.09
N TYR A 46 -11.04 -0.17 -9.91
CA TYR A 46 -10.28 0.53 -8.88
C TYR A 46 -8.93 -0.16 -8.68
N PRO A 47 -7.82 0.60 -8.63
CA PRO A 47 -6.56 0.09 -8.12
C PRO A 47 -6.71 -0.49 -6.72
N LEU A 48 -6.32 -1.76 -6.58
CA LEU A 48 -6.39 -2.50 -5.33
C LEU A 48 -5.26 -2.15 -4.37
N ALA A 49 -4.17 -1.57 -4.90
CA ALA A 49 -2.95 -1.32 -4.16
C ALA A 49 -2.57 -2.56 -3.34
N SER A 50 -2.33 -2.41 -2.05
CA SER A 50 -1.82 -3.50 -1.21
C SER A 50 -2.72 -4.70 -0.98
N ILE A 51 -4.00 -4.68 -1.39
CA ILE A 51 -4.81 -5.91 -1.43
C ILE A 51 -4.20 -6.94 -2.40
N SER A 52 -3.43 -6.50 -3.41
CA SER A 52 -2.68 -7.38 -4.32
C SER A 52 -1.81 -8.40 -3.57
N LYS A 53 -1.31 -8.06 -2.37
CA LYS A 53 -0.50 -8.95 -1.53
C LYS A 53 -1.25 -10.22 -1.13
N THR A 54 -2.57 -10.14 -1.02
CA THR A 54 -3.42 -11.28 -0.65
C THR A 54 -3.47 -12.31 -1.78
N PHE A 55 -3.51 -11.85 -3.04
CA PHE A 55 -3.43 -12.70 -4.23
C PHE A 55 -2.06 -13.38 -4.31
N PHE A 56 -1.00 -12.57 -4.24
CA PHE A 56 0.37 -13.08 -4.32
C PHE A 56 0.70 -14.06 -3.19
N ALA A 57 0.32 -13.75 -1.95
CA ALA A 57 0.52 -14.66 -0.83
C ALA A 57 -0.28 -15.96 -0.99
N THR A 58 -1.49 -15.89 -1.55
CA THR A 58 -2.27 -17.10 -1.88
C THR A 58 -1.56 -17.95 -2.92
N ALA A 59 -1.02 -17.35 -3.99
CA ALA A 59 -0.24 -18.05 -5.01
C ALA A 59 1.02 -18.73 -4.44
N VAL A 60 1.77 -18.02 -3.57
CA VAL A 60 2.94 -18.60 -2.88
C VAL A 60 2.53 -19.79 -2.00
N CYS A 61 1.43 -19.68 -1.25
CA CYS A 61 0.93 -20.77 -0.42
C CYS A 61 0.45 -21.97 -1.26
N GLN A 62 -0.14 -21.74 -2.44
CA GLN A 62 -0.50 -22.82 -3.38
C GLN A 62 0.75 -23.56 -3.87
N LEU A 63 1.83 -22.87 -4.27
CA LEU A 63 3.08 -23.53 -4.64
C LEU A 63 3.70 -24.32 -3.49
N ALA A 64 3.58 -23.82 -2.25
CA ALA A 64 4.06 -24.53 -1.08
C ALA A 64 3.25 -25.81 -0.80
N ASP A 65 1.92 -25.77 -0.96
CA ASP A 65 1.06 -26.96 -0.86
C ASP A 65 1.33 -27.97 -1.99
N GLU A 66 1.73 -27.51 -3.17
CA GLU A 66 2.21 -28.36 -4.28
C GLU A 66 3.61 -28.95 -4.03
N GLY A 67 4.30 -28.54 -2.97
CA GLY A 67 5.65 -28.99 -2.63
C GLY A 67 6.75 -28.41 -3.51
N LYS A 68 6.47 -27.36 -4.30
CA LYS A 68 7.45 -26.69 -5.15
C LYS A 68 8.41 -25.79 -4.37
N ILE A 69 7.96 -25.28 -3.23
CA ILE A 69 8.76 -24.52 -2.27
C ILE A 69 8.42 -24.96 -0.84
N ASN A 70 9.26 -24.62 0.13
CA ASN A 70 8.88 -24.58 1.53
C ASN A 70 8.83 -23.12 2.00
N LEU A 71 7.79 -22.73 2.75
CA LEU A 71 7.65 -21.37 3.29
C LEU A 71 8.86 -20.95 4.14
N ASP A 72 9.56 -21.91 4.73
CA ASP A 72 10.75 -21.68 5.58
C ASP A 72 12.08 -21.83 4.82
N ASP A 73 12.04 -22.08 3.50
CA ASP A 73 13.24 -21.97 2.66
C ASP A 73 13.63 -20.48 2.49
N PRO A 74 14.94 -20.14 2.52
CA PRO A 74 15.42 -18.82 2.14
C PRO A 74 15.04 -18.50 0.68
N LEU A 75 14.65 -17.25 0.40
CA LEU A 75 14.36 -16.78 -0.98
C LEU A 75 15.55 -17.03 -1.91
N LYS A 76 16.78 -16.91 -1.39
CA LYS A 76 18.03 -17.15 -2.12
C LYS A 76 18.15 -18.57 -2.68
N LYS A 77 17.44 -19.55 -2.12
CA LYS A 77 17.36 -20.92 -2.67
C LYS A 77 16.69 -20.92 -4.04
N SER A 78 15.66 -20.08 -4.21
CA SER A 78 14.93 -19.91 -5.47
C SER A 78 15.58 -18.89 -6.40
N TRP A 79 16.24 -17.87 -5.84
CA TRP A 79 16.95 -16.84 -6.57
C TRP A 79 18.40 -16.69 -6.07
N PRO A 80 19.35 -17.51 -6.56
CA PRO A 80 20.73 -17.54 -6.08
C PRO A 80 21.49 -16.20 -6.21
N GLU A 81 21.10 -15.36 -7.16
CA GLU A 81 21.69 -14.04 -7.41
C GLU A 81 21.17 -12.97 -6.45
N LEU A 82 20.19 -13.26 -5.59
CA LEU A 82 19.69 -12.33 -4.58
C LEU A 82 20.86 -11.73 -3.77
N LYS A 83 20.91 -10.40 -3.74
CA LYS A 83 21.83 -9.61 -2.92
C LYS A 83 21.06 -8.68 -2.01
N LEU A 84 21.46 -8.64 -0.74
CA LEU A 84 21.00 -7.65 0.23
C LEU A 84 22.20 -6.99 0.92
N GLU A 85 21.99 -5.78 1.44
CA GLU A 85 23.03 -5.07 2.20
C GLU A 85 23.38 -5.85 3.48
N ASP A 86 22.36 -6.34 4.20
CA ASP A 86 22.53 -7.27 5.31
C ASP A 86 22.79 -8.69 4.79
N LYS A 87 24.01 -9.18 4.99
CA LYS A 87 24.42 -10.52 4.55
C LYS A 87 23.78 -11.66 5.34
N TYR A 88 23.40 -11.43 6.59
CA TYR A 88 22.63 -12.44 7.32
C TYR A 88 21.22 -12.56 6.72
N ALA A 89 20.55 -11.43 6.46
CA ALA A 89 19.25 -11.43 5.81
C ALA A 89 19.32 -11.98 4.37
N GLU A 90 20.38 -11.67 3.61
CA GLU A 90 20.60 -12.21 2.25
C GLU A 90 20.51 -13.75 2.22
N ASP A 91 21.10 -14.42 3.21
CA ASP A 91 21.17 -15.88 3.26
C ASP A 91 19.98 -16.54 4.00
N HIS A 92 19.22 -15.80 4.80
CA HIS A 92 18.24 -16.37 5.73
C HIS A 92 16.80 -15.82 5.61
N LEU A 93 16.56 -14.76 4.82
CA LEU A 93 15.20 -14.25 4.58
C LEU A 93 14.35 -15.31 3.87
N THR A 94 13.31 -15.82 4.53
CA THR A 94 12.44 -16.86 3.98
C THR A 94 11.20 -16.28 3.27
N TRP A 95 10.46 -17.13 2.56
CA TRP A 95 9.13 -16.79 2.04
C TRP A 95 8.19 -16.31 3.15
N ARG A 96 8.18 -17.02 4.29
CA ARG A 96 7.39 -16.66 5.47
C ARG A 96 7.75 -15.27 5.97
N ASP A 97 9.04 -14.99 6.14
CA ASP A 97 9.52 -13.68 6.60
C ASP A 97 9.15 -12.55 5.64
N ALA A 98 9.26 -12.79 4.34
CA ALA A 98 8.94 -11.81 3.32
C ALA A 98 7.44 -11.47 3.32
N LEU A 99 6.58 -12.49 3.33
CA LEU A 99 5.13 -12.32 3.32
C LEU A 99 4.57 -11.82 4.66
N SER A 100 5.30 -12.00 5.77
CA SER A 100 4.92 -11.53 7.12
C SER A 100 5.57 -10.19 7.52
N HIS A 101 6.30 -9.55 6.61
CA HIS A 101 7.03 -8.27 6.81
C HIS A 101 8.06 -8.33 7.95
N GLN A 102 8.89 -9.37 7.98
CA GLN A 102 9.90 -9.60 9.01
C GLN A 102 11.35 -9.47 8.49
N SER A 103 11.57 -8.75 7.39
CA SER A 103 12.88 -8.65 6.74
C SER A 103 13.92 -7.78 7.46
N GLY A 104 13.49 -6.86 8.33
CA GLY A 104 14.35 -5.81 8.91
C GLY A 104 14.50 -4.55 8.02
N LEU A 105 14.01 -4.60 6.77
CA LEU A 105 13.92 -3.44 5.90
C LEU A 105 12.69 -2.59 6.25
N PRO A 106 12.84 -1.27 6.45
CA PRO A 106 11.69 -0.36 6.51
C PRO A 106 11.03 -0.20 5.13
N ALA A 107 10.07 0.72 5.02
CA ALA A 107 9.25 0.86 3.83
C ALA A 107 10.05 1.27 2.59
N HIS A 108 10.98 2.23 2.75
CA HIS A 108 11.73 2.89 1.68
C HIS A 108 10.82 3.34 0.52
N ASP A 109 9.60 3.80 0.84
CA ASP A 109 8.52 3.98 -0.15
C ASP A 109 8.89 4.94 -1.30
N LEU A 110 9.80 5.89 -1.07
CA LEU A 110 10.28 6.79 -2.13
C LEU A 110 10.89 6.02 -3.31
N MET A 111 11.55 4.88 -3.06
CA MET A 111 12.16 4.03 -4.09
C MET A 111 11.13 3.52 -5.10
N ARG A 112 9.85 3.40 -4.70
CA ARG A 112 8.77 2.97 -5.61
C ARG A 112 8.54 3.96 -6.75
N PHE A 113 8.85 5.24 -6.50
CA PHE A 113 8.59 6.35 -7.41
C PHE A 113 9.85 6.82 -8.14
N THR A 114 11.02 6.66 -7.54
CA THR A 114 12.29 7.07 -8.15
C THR A 114 12.52 6.40 -9.50
N ASN A 115 13.27 7.06 -10.39
CA ASN A 115 13.49 6.69 -11.80
C ASN A 115 12.27 6.78 -12.74
N MET A 116 11.03 6.90 -12.25
CA MET A 116 9.84 7.00 -13.11
C MET A 116 9.83 8.23 -14.04
N ASN A 117 10.67 9.26 -13.81
CA ASN A 117 10.90 10.39 -14.72
C ASN A 117 11.63 10.00 -16.00
N LYS A 118 12.48 8.98 -15.96
CA LYS A 118 13.37 8.62 -17.08
C LYS A 118 13.03 7.27 -17.69
N HIS A 119 12.86 6.26 -16.84
CA HIS A 119 12.53 4.90 -17.26
C HIS A 119 11.93 4.13 -16.08
N ASP A 120 10.81 3.42 -16.30
CA ASP A 120 10.22 2.57 -15.26
C ASP A 120 11.04 1.28 -15.12
N LEU A 121 11.57 1.04 -13.92
CA LEU A 121 12.34 -0.15 -13.63
C LEU A 121 11.48 -1.41 -13.76
N SER A 122 12.02 -2.45 -14.38
CA SER A 122 11.49 -3.81 -14.33
C SER A 122 11.45 -4.34 -12.89
N LEU A 123 10.66 -5.39 -12.65
CA LEU A 123 10.59 -6.03 -11.34
C LEU A 123 11.98 -6.49 -10.86
N LYS A 124 12.76 -7.10 -11.75
CA LYS A 124 14.14 -7.52 -11.48
C LYS A 124 15.03 -6.34 -11.10
N GLU A 125 15.03 -5.26 -11.89
CA GLU A 125 15.83 -4.06 -11.57
C GLU A 125 15.43 -3.50 -10.21
N LYS A 126 14.12 -3.41 -9.91
CA LYS A 126 13.67 -2.96 -8.58
C LYS A 126 14.20 -3.88 -7.47
N ALA A 127 14.11 -5.20 -7.66
CA ALA A 127 14.63 -6.17 -6.70
C ALA A 127 16.15 -6.02 -6.50
N GLU A 128 16.91 -5.74 -7.55
CA GLU A 128 18.35 -5.45 -7.46
C GLU A 128 18.63 -4.14 -6.71
N HIS A 129 17.85 -3.08 -6.97
CA HIS A 129 17.95 -1.81 -6.23
C HIS A 129 17.66 -1.99 -4.73
N VAL A 130 16.72 -2.87 -4.35
CA VAL A 130 16.45 -3.19 -2.94
C VAL A 130 17.69 -3.77 -2.24
N GLY A 131 18.56 -4.46 -2.98
CA GLY A 131 19.82 -4.98 -2.48
C GLY A 131 20.81 -3.94 -1.96
N HIS A 132 20.58 -2.66 -2.29
CA HIS A 132 21.39 -1.52 -1.85
C HIS A 132 20.72 -0.68 -0.74
N LEU A 133 19.56 -1.12 -0.23
CA LEU A 133 18.83 -0.41 0.81
C LEU A 133 19.25 -0.87 2.21
N LYS A 134 19.41 0.12 3.09
CA LYS A 134 19.83 -0.09 4.46
C LYS A 134 18.69 -0.63 5.32
N PRO A 135 18.86 -1.78 6.00
CA PRO A 135 17.94 -2.16 7.07
C PRO A 135 18.11 -1.21 8.26
N ASN A 136 17.10 -1.14 9.11
CA ASN A 136 17.20 -0.45 10.40
C ASN A 136 17.06 -1.40 11.60
N HIS A 137 16.80 -2.68 11.32
CA HIS A 137 16.69 -3.76 12.30
C HIS A 137 17.20 -5.08 11.69
N GLU A 138 17.57 -6.01 12.56
CA GLU A 138 17.92 -7.38 12.19
C GLU A 138 16.68 -8.15 11.69
N LEU A 139 16.91 -9.18 10.87
CA LEU A 139 15.88 -10.12 10.40
C LEU A 139 15.03 -10.64 11.58
N ARG A 140 13.70 -10.63 11.43
CA ARG A 140 12.69 -11.05 12.42
C ARG A 140 12.64 -10.24 13.73
N TYR A 141 13.35 -9.13 13.84
CA TYR A 141 13.31 -8.29 15.05
C TYR A 141 11.91 -7.77 15.38
N LYS A 142 11.17 -7.29 14.35
CA LYS A 142 9.77 -6.85 14.47
C LYS A 142 9.09 -6.86 13.10
N MET A 143 7.76 -6.73 13.09
CA MET A 143 7.02 -6.48 11.85
C MET A 143 7.31 -5.06 11.34
N GLN A 144 7.74 -4.96 10.08
CA GLN A 144 7.98 -3.69 9.36
C GLN A 144 7.44 -3.78 7.95
N TYR A 145 6.29 -3.15 7.72
CA TYR A 145 5.64 -3.14 6.43
C TYR A 145 6.58 -2.61 5.33
N SER A 146 6.84 -3.44 4.32
CA SER A 146 7.68 -3.06 3.18
C SER A 146 7.12 -3.63 1.88
N ASN A 147 6.75 -2.73 0.95
CA ASN A 147 6.34 -3.12 -0.40
C ASN A 147 7.47 -3.77 -1.19
N LEU A 148 8.71 -3.36 -0.90
CA LEU A 148 9.90 -3.76 -1.63
C LEU A 148 10.30 -5.20 -1.34
N VAL A 149 10.01 -5.70 -0.14
CA VAL A 149 10.22 -7.11 0.22
C VAL A 149 9.28 -8.03 -0.57
N PHE A 150 8.06 -7.57 -0.87
CA PHE A 150 7.16 -8.28 -1.78
C PHE A 150 7.71 -8.29 -3.21
N ALA A 151 8.36 -7.22 -3.68
CA ALA A 151 9.01 -7.24 -4.99
C ALA A 151 10.15 -8.28 -5.06
N LEU A 152 10.96 -8.43 -4.00
CA LEU A 152 11.96 -9.51 -3.89
C LEU A 152 11.30 -10.90 -3.98
N ALA A 153 10.24 -11.12 -3.19
CA ALA A 153 9.53 -12.38 -3.17
C ALA A 153 8.85 -12.69 -4.51
N THR A 154 8.27 -11.70 -5.19
CA THR A 154 7.68 -11.87 -6.51
C THR A 154 8.74 -12.24 -7.54
N HIS A 155 9.91 -11.61 -7.54
CA HIS A 155 10.96 -11.99 -8.48
C HIS A 155 11.50 -13.41 -8.18
N ALA A 156 11.69 -13.77 -6.91
CA ALA A 156 12.05 -15.14 -6.53
C ALA A 156 10.97 -16.15 -6.96
N PHE A 157 9.70 -15.75 -6.96
CA PHE A 157 8.57 -16.60 -7.36
C PHE A 157 8.63 -16.90 -8.85
N GLU A 158 8.90 -15.89 -9.69
CA GLU A 158 9.15 -16.07 -11.13
C GLU A 158 10.29 -17.06 -11.39
N GLN A 159 11.35 -17.05 -10.57
CA GLN A 159 12.45 -18.02 -10.71
C GLN A 159 12.02 -19.46 -10.42
N VAL A 160 11.06 -19.66 -9.50
CA VAL A 160 10.52 -21.00 -9.19
C VAL A 160 9.63 -21.52 -10.32
N ILE A 161 8.75 -20.68 -10.85
CA ILE A 161 7.75 -21.11 -11.84
C ILE A 161 8.26 -21.05 -13.29
N GLY A 162 9.32 -20.28 -13.56
CA GLY A 162 9.91 -20.14 -14.89
C GLY A 162 9.09 -19.28 -15.86
N GLU A 163 8.17 -18.46 -15.36
CA GLU A 163 7.30 -17.56 -16.13
C GLU A 163 6.99 -16.27 -15.35
N ASP A 164 6.30 -15.32 -15.99
CA ASP A 164 5.83 -14.09 -15.35
C ASP A 164 4.76 -14.39 -14.28
N TYR A 165 4.90 -13.79 -13.09
CA TYR A 165 4.01 -14.05 -11.96
C TYR A 165 2.54 -13.72 -12.29
N GLY A 166 2.30 -12.71 -13.13
CA GLY A 166 0.95 -12.30 -13.51
C GLY A 166 0.25 -13.32 -14.39
N THR A 167 0.99 -14.03 -15.24
CA THR A 167 0.47 -15.17 -15.99
C THR A 167 0.01 -16.29 -15.04
N TYR A 168 0.82 -16.58 -14.01
CA TYR A 168 0.44 -17.58 -13.01
C TYR A 168 -0.81 -17.16 -12.21
N GLU A 169 -0.86 -15.94 -11.68
CA GLU A 169 -2.00 -15.44 -10.92
C GLU A 169 -3.29 -15.40 -11.77
N HIS A 170 -3.18 -15.04 -13.05
CA HIS A 170 -4.32 -15.08 -13.96
C HIS A 170 -4.88 -16.51 -14.09
N GLN A 171 -4.03 -17.49 -14.40
CA GLN A 171 -4.44 -18.88 -14.64
C GLN A 171 -4.90 -19.63 -13.37
N HIS A 172 -4.26 -19.37 -12.23
CA HIS A 172 -4.49 -20.13 -11.00
C HIS A 172 -5.45 -19.45 -10.02
N LEU A 173 -5.64 -18.13 -10.13
CA LEU A 173 -6.52 -17.37 -9.25
C LEU A 173 -7.69 -16.72 -10.01
N LEU A 174 -7.42 -15.91 -11.05
CA LEU A 174 -8.48 -15.12 -11.69
C LEU A 174 -9.44 -15.98 -12.52
N GLU A 175 -8.93 -16.82 -13.42
CA GLU A 175 -9.76 -17.68 -14.29
C GLU A 175 -10.64 -18.65 -13.50
N PRO A 176 -10.13 -19.41 -12.51
CA PRO A 176 -10.95 -20.38 -11.77
C PRO A 176 -12.05 -19.71 -10.94
N LEU A 177 -11.81 -18.48 -10.47
CA LEU A 177 -12.77 -17.68 -9.71
C LEU A 177 -13.66 -16.81 -10.61
N LYS A 178 -13.42 -16.80 -11.93
CA LYS A 178 -14.13 -15.98 -12.92
C LYS A 178 -14.08 -14.49 -12.62
N LEU A 179 -12.92 -14.00 -12.18
CA LEU A 179 -12.67 -12.59 -11.90
C LEU A 179 -12.39 -11.83 -13.21
N THR A 180 -13.40 -11.70 -14.07
CA THR A 180 -13.28 -11.18 -15.44
C THR A 180 -13.09 -9.66 -15.53
N ARG A 181 -13.29 -8.94 -14.42
CA ARG A 181 -13.04 -7.51 -14.24
C ARG A 181 -11.91 -7.28 -13.24
N THR A 182 -10.95 -8.21 -13.18
CA THR A 182 -9.73 -8.09 -12.40
C THR A 182 -8.52 -8.22 -13.31
N TYR A 183 -7.55 -7.33 -13.15
CA TYR A 183 -6.33 -7.26 -13.95
C TYR A 183 -5.12 -7.30 -13.03
N ILE A 184 -4.08 -8.05 -13.40
CA ILE A 184 -2.87 -8.15 -12.58
C ILE A 184 -2.06 -6.88 -12.68
N ASN A 185 -1.99 -6.29 -13.88
CA ASN A 185 -1.24 -5.07 -14.13
C ASN A 185 -2.13 -3.98 -14.72
N HIS A 186 -1.89 -2.74 -14.30
CA HIS A 186 -2.64 -1.57 -14.77
C HIS A 186 -2.65 -1.32 -16.28
N HIS A 187 -1.66 -1.81 -17.02
CA HIS A 187 -1.58 -1.63 -18.47
C HIS A 187 -2.42 -2.64 -19.25
N GLU A 188 -2.91 -3.70 -18.58
CA GLU A 188 -3.84 -4.68 -19.15
C GLU A 188 -5.29 -4.19 -19.10
N ALA A 189 -5.60 -3.28 -18.17
CA ALA A 189 -6.93 -2.74 -17.96
C ALA A 189 -7.27 -1.63 -18.97
N PRO A 190 -8.50 -1.59 -19.53
CA PRO A 190 -8.97 -0.47 -20.35
C PRO A 190 -8.95 0.82 -19.54
N ARG A 191 -8.27 1.86 -20.05
CA ARG A 191 -8.04 3.09 -19.28
C ARG A 191 -9.34 3.84 -18.95
N GLU A 192 -10.31 3.78 -19.84
CA GLU A 192 -11.66 4.36 -19.71
C GLU A 192 -12.49 3.71 -18.61
N ASP A 193 -12.19 2.47 -18.24
CA ASP A 193 -12.87 1.75 -17.18
C ASP A 193 -12.31 2.08 -15.80
N ILE A 194 -11.08 2.61 -15.73
CA ILE A 194 -10.42 2.97 -14.49
C ILE A 194 -10.96 4.32 -13.99
N VAL A 195 -11.53 4.31 -12.79
CA VAL A 195 -11.99 5.53 -12.11
C VAL A 195 -10.91 6.61 -12.05
N LYS A 196 -11.31 7.87 -12.24
CA LYS A 196 -10.41 9.03 -12.13
C LYS A 196 -9.86 9.17 -10.70
N PRO A 197 -8.55 9.41 -10.50
CA PRO A 197 -7.99 9.57 -9.17
C PRO A 197 -8.21 10.98 -8.62
N TYR A 198 -8.45 11.07 -7.31
CA TYR A 198 -8.53 12.35 -6.60
C TYR A 198 -7.65 12.37 -5.36
N ILE A 199 -6.92 13.45 -5.13
CA ILE A 199 -6.21 13.66 -3.86
C ILE A 199 -6.95 14.70 -3.01
N ARG A 200 -6.69 14.69 -1.70
CA ARG A 200 -7.22 15.70 -0.79
C ARG A 200 -6.10 16.49 -0.12
N ASP A 201 -6.00 17.76 -0.46
CA ASP A 201 -5.07 18.71 0.15
C ASP A 201 -5.83 19.90 0.76
N ASN A 202 -5.55 20.24 2.01
CA ASN A 202 -6.19 21.36 2.73
C ASN A 202 -7.73 21.40 2.65
N GLY A 203 -8.38 20.24 2.63
CA GLY A 203 -9.83 20.13 2.55
C GLY A 203 -10.41 20.24 1.14
N ILE A 204 -9.57 20.49 0.13
CA ILE A 204 -9.93 20.54 -1.29
C ILE A 204 -9.68 19.15 -1.88
N THR A 205 -10.67 18.61 -2.58
CA THR A 205 -10.54 17.37 -3.35
C THR A 205 -10.32 17.74 -4.82
N GLU A 206 -9.20 17.30 -5.40
CA GLU A 206 -8.82 17.63 -6.77
C GLU A 206 -8.50 16.38 -7.60
N GLU A 207 -8.88 16.40 -8.88
CA GLU A 207 -8.53 15.34 -9.83
C GLU A 207 -7.04 15.43 -10.15
N VAL A 208 -6.35 14.29 -10.09
CA VAL A 208 -4.94 14.19 -10.47
C VAL A 208 -4.76 13.25 -11.67
N PRO A 209 -3.63 13.31 -12.39
CA PRO A 209 -3.34 12.32 -13.42
C PRO A 209 -3.31 10.90 -12.85
N PHE A 210 -3.77 9.92 -13.64
CA PHE A 210 -3.56 8.51 -13.30
C PHE A 210 -2.09 8.16 -13.37
N ILE A 211 -1.61 7.51 -12.32
CA ILE A 211 -0.21 7.12 -12.19
C ILE A 211 -0.20 5.62 -12.00
N ALA A 212 0.22 4.91 -13.03
CA ALA A 212 0.57 3.50 -12.92
C ALA A 212 1.45 3.25 -11.68
N PRO A 213 1.04 2.37 -10.74
CA PRO A 213 1.96 1.86 -9.73
C PRO A 213 3.15 1.26 -10.47
N GLY A 214 4.36 1.68 -10.11
CA GLY A 214 5.55 1.07 -10.70
C GLY A 214 5.60 -0.44 -10.40
N LYS A 215 6.38 -1.20 -11.17
CA LYS A 215 6.44 -2.67 -11.13
C LYS A 215 7.00 -3.27 -9.82
N VAL A 216 6.25 -3.20 -8.73
CA VAL A 216 6.59 -3.81 -7.42
C VAL A 216 6.01 -5.22 -7.25
N GLY A 217 5.60 -5.87 -8.36
CA GLY A 217 5.05 -7.21 -8.34
C GLY A 217 3.78 -7.33 -7.48
N GLY A 218 3.67 -8.43 -6.75
CA GLY A 218 2.55 -8.77 -5.86
C GLY A 218 2.28 -7.76 -4.75
N ALA A 219 3.06 -6.69 -4.61
CA ALA A 219 2.79 -5.64 -3.63
C ALA A 219 1.59 -4.75 -3.99
N SER A 220 1.36 -4.35 -5.25
CA SER A 220 0.39 -3.27 -5.53
C SER A 220 -0.13 -3.11 -6.97
N SER A 221 0.02 -4.09 -7.86
CA SER A 221 -0.21 -3.91 -9.30
C SER A 221 -1.68 -4.02 -9.75
N MET A 222 -2.54 -4.67 -8.96
CA MET A 222 -3.84 -5.15 -9.43
C MET A 222 -4.93 -4.07 -9.44
N LEU A 223 -5.92 -4.25 -10.32
CA LEU A 223 -7.17 -3.49 -10.35
C LEU A 223 -8.35 -4.45 -10.39
N SER A 224 -9.47 -4.07 -9.79
CA SER A 224 -10.69 -4.89 -9.80
C SER A 224 -11.95 -4.05 -9.79
N SER A 225 -13.05 -4.62 -10.28
CA SER A 225 -14.40 -4.17 -9.94
C SER A 225 -14.73 -4.50 -8.47
N ILE A 226 -15.74 -3.83 -7.92
CA ILE A 226 -16.20 -4.12 -6.55
C ILE A 226 -16.80 -5.54 -6.42
N SER A 227 -17.43 -6.05 -7.48
CA SER A 227 -18.07 -7.37 -7.52
C SER A 227 -17.04 -8.50 -7.52
N ASP A 228 -15.99 -8.38 -8.32
CA ASP A 228 -14.89 -9.34 -8.36
C ASP A 228 -14.10 -9.32 -7.04
N LEU A 229 -13.86 -8.13 -6.49
CA LEU A 229 -13.17 -8.00 -5.22
C LEU A 229 -13.98 -8.65 -4.07
N LEU A 230 -15.31 -8.55 -4.10
CA LEU A 230 -16.18 -9.25 -3.15
C LEU A 230 -16.06 -10.77 -3.32
N THR A 231 -16.04 -11.27 -4.56
CA THR A 231 -15.84 -12.69 -4.86
C THR A 231 -14.49 -13.19 -4.32
N TRP A 232 -13.44 -12.38 -4.44
CA TRP A 232 -12.13 -12.68 -3.84
C TRP A 232 -12.20 -12.71 -2.30
N ALA A 233 -12.90 -11.78 -1.66
CA ALA A 233 -13.08 -11.77 -0.21
C ALA A 233 -13.86 -13.00 0.29
N GLU A 234 -14.89 -13.43 -0.45
CA GLU A 234 -15.64 -14.67 -0.19
C GLU A 234 -14.73 -15.90 -0.33
N TYR A 235 -13.86 -15.92 -1.33
CA TYR A 235 -12.88 -16.98 -1.51
C TYR A 235 -11.88 -17.04 -0.34
N GLN A 236 -11.35 -15.90 0.12
CA GLN A 236 -10.47 -15.84 1.28
C GLN A 236 -11.15 -16.34 2.57
N LEU A 237 -12.40 -15.93 2.79
CA LEU A 237 -13.24 -16.44 3.88
C LEU A 237 -13.39 -17.97 3.80
N LYS A 238 -13.67 -18.51 2.61
CA LYS A 238 -13.79 -19.95 2.38
C LYS A 238 -12.48 -20.67 2.68
N LEU A 239 -11.36 -20.18 2.14
CA LEU A 239 -10.04 -20.76 2.38
C LEU A 239 -9.72 -20.83 3.87
N GLN A 240 -9.99 -19.75 4.61
CA GLN A 240 -9.77 -19.70 6.06
C GLN A 240 -10.60 -20.75 6.82
N LYS A 241 -11.86 -20.98 6.40
CA LYS A 241 -12.77 -21.94 7.05
C LYS A 241 -12.43 -23.40 6.75
N GLU A 242 -11.97 -23.69 5.53
CA GLU A 242 -11.81 -25.06 5.03
C GLU A 242 -10.41 -25.65 5.25
N ASN A 243 -9.36 -24.81 5.27
CA ASN A 243 -7.97 -25.28 5.32
C ASN A 243 -7.46 -25.44 6.74
N LYS A 244 -6.82 -26.58 7.01
CA LYS A 244 -6.17 -26.91 8.28
C LYS A 244 -4.89 -27.70 8.00
N ASN A 245 -3.79 -27.31 8.63
CA ASN A 245 -2.50 -28.01 8.58
C ASN A 245 -1.83 -28.08 7.19
N ASN A 246 -1.93 -27.00 6.40
CA ASN A 246 -1.25 -26.82 5.12
C ASN A 246 -0.74 -25.36 4.98
N ALA A 247 0.00 -25.05 3.93
CA ALA A 247 0.55 -23.71 3.71
C ALA A 247 -0.55 -22.65 3.54
N ILE A 248 -1.70 -23.00 2.95
CA ILE A 248 -2.87 -22.10 2.91
C ILE A 248 -3.38 -21.77 4.32
N ALA A 249 -3.34 -22.71 5.28
CA ALA A 249 -3.70 -22.39 6.66
C ALA A 249 -2.73 -21.37 7.29
N GLU A 250 -1.43 -21.44 6.97
CA GLU A 250 -0.41 -20.50 7.46
C GLU A 250 -0.68 -19.05 7.03
N HIS A 251 -1.36 -18.84 5.89
CA HIS A 251 -1.81 -17.54 5.40
C HIS A 251 -2.64 -16.77 6.44
N PHE A 252 -3.39 -17.51 7.26
CA PHE A 252 -4.33 -16.98 8.25
C PHE A 252 -3.89 -17.22 9.70
N LEU A 253 -2.64 -17.62 9.93
CA LEU A 253 -2.05 -17.72 11.26
C LEU A 253 -1.22 -16.47 11.59
N PRO A 254 -1.14 -16.05 12.86
CA PRO A 254 -0.30 -14.92 13.25
C PRO A 254 1.18 -15.28 13.07
N GLN A 255 1.84 -14.67 12.09
CA GLN A 255 3.27 -14.86 11.78
C GLN A 255 4.13 -13.76 12.43
N SER A 256 3.61 -12.53 12.48
CA SER A 256 4.27 -11.40 13.14
C SER A 256 3.29 -10.55 13.95
N ILE A 257 3.79 -9.84 14.96
CA ILE A 257 2.97 -8.99 15.84
C ILE A 257 2.96 -7.56 15.30
N MET A 258 1.76 -6.96 15.22
CA MET A 258 1.58 -5.55 14.86
C MET A 258 0.85 -4.79 15.97
N ALA A 259 0.94 -3.46 15.93
CA ALA A 259 0.16 -2.63 16.84
C ALA A 259 -1.34 -2.77 16.52
N PRO A 260 -2.20 -3.12 17.50
CA PRO A 260 -3.64 -3.19 17.30
C PRO A 260 -4.27 -1.80 17.08
N SER A 261 -5.33 -1.75 16.30
CA SER A 261 -6.16 -0.57 16.01
C SER A 261 -7.04 -0.16 17.19
N ARG A 262 -6.45 -0.02 18.39
CA ARG A 262 -7.13 0.34 19.66
C ARG A 262 -7.94 1.63 19.56
N ALA A 263 -7.37 2.65 18.90
CA ALA A 263 -8.03 3.95 18.75
C ALA A 263 -9.28 3.91 17.84
N TYR A 264 -9.36 2.90 16.96
CA TYR A 264 -10.49 2.69 16.08
C TYR A 264 -11.48 1.73 16.74
N GLY A 265 -11.32 0.42 16.49
CA GLY A 265 -12.19 -0.68 16.90
C GLY A 265 -12.05 -1.13 18.35
N GLY A 266 -11.02 -0.69 19.07
CA GLY A 266 -10.73 -1.17 20.43
C GLY A 266 -10.08 -2.55 20.46
N ALA A 267 -9.42 -2.98 19.37
CA ALA A 267 -8.75 -4.28 19.27
C ALA A 267 -7.74 -4.52 20.40
N ASN A 268 -7.73 -5.73 20.95
CA ASN A 268 -6.81 -6.16 22.00
C ASN A 268 -5.50 -6.72 21.45
N PHE A 269 -5.55 -7.39 20.30
CA PHE A 269 -4.39 -7.93 19.60
C PHE A 269 -4.35 -7.43 18.15
N GLY A 270 -3.13 -7.37 17.62
CA GLY A 270 -2.87 -7.16 16.21
C GLY A 270 -1.75 -8.09 15.76
N ALA A 271 -1.97 -8.79 14.66
CA ALA A 271 -0.97 -9.64 14.03
C ALA A 271 -1.03 -9.52 12.51
N TYR A 272 0.02 -10.00 11.85
CA TYR A 272 0.09 -10.15 10.42
C TYR A 272 0.33 -11.63 10.09
N GLY A 273 -0.47 -12.17 9.17
CA GLY A 273 -0.29 -13.49 8.57
C GLY A 273 0.67 -13.43 7.40
N LEU A 274 0.41 -14.20 6.35
CA LEU A 274 1.17 -14.08 5.10
C LEU A 274 0.41 -13.12 4.18
N GLY A 275 0.76 -11.84 4.12
CA GLY A 275 0.02 -10.88 3.29
C GLY A 275 -1.40 -10.50 3.78
N MET A 276 -1.74 -10.78 5.05
CA MET A 276 -3.05 -10.47 5.65
C MET A 276 -2.89 -9.88 7.06
N MET A 277 -3.62 -8.82 7.38
CA MET A 277 -3.74 -8.33 8.76
C MET A 277 -4.78 -9.13 9.55
N MET A 278 -4.59 -9.20 10.86
CA MET A 278 -5.48 -9.90 11.79
C MET A 278 -5.65 -9.12 13.10
N GLU A 279 -6.88 -8.90 13.54
CA GLU A 279 -7.21 -8.28 14.82
C GLU A 279 -8.41 -8.98 15.48
N ASP A 280 -8.75 -8.60 16.72
CA ASP A 280 -10.07 -8.84 17.28
C ASP A 280 -10.95 -7.60 17.17
N TYR A 281 -12.25 -7.84 16.95
CA TYR A 281 -13.26 -6.81 17.07
C TYR A 281 -14.50 -7.39 17.74
N ARG A 282 -14.88 -6.82 18.89
CA ARG A 282 -16.00 -7.30 19.74
C ARG A 282 -15.95 -8.80 20.05
N GLY A 283 -14.75 -9.36 20.23
CA GLY A 283 -14.54 -10.78 20.53
C GLY A 283 -14.49 -11.70 19.31
N HIS A 284 -14.69 -11.18 18.10
CA HIS A 284 -14.57 -11.92 16.85
C HIS A 284 -13.20 -11.74 16.23
N LYS A 285 -12.65 -12.81 15.62
CA LYS A 285 -11.42 -12.72 14.85
C LYS A 285 -11.70 -12.08 13.49
N TYR A 286 -10.99 -11.00 13.22
CA TYR A 286 -11.19 -10.15 12.07
C TYR A 286 -9.93 -10.16 11.20
N PHE A 287 -10.08 -10.50 9.93
CA PHE A 287 -9.00 -10.54 8.94
C PHE A 287 -9.23 -9.45 7.91
N TYR A 288 -8.18 -8.76 7.49
CA TYR A 288 -8.31 -7.73 6.47
C TYR A 288 -7.01 -7.42 5.76
N HIS A 289 -7.12 -6.71 4.64
CA HIS A 289 -6.04 -5.90 4.09
C HIS A 289 -6.62 -4.60 3.53
N SER A 290 -5.94 -3.48 3.78
CA SER A 290 -6.25 -2.20 3.13
C SER A 290 -5.25 -1.89 2.03
N GLY A 291 -5.68 -1.12 1.04
CA GLY A 291 -4.82 -0.58 -0.01
C GLY A 291 -4.92 0.94 -0.02
N SER A 292 -3.77 1.59 -0.24
CA SER A 292 -3.72 3.00 -0.58
C SER A 292 -2.66 3.21 -1.64
N TYR A 293 -3.02 3.98 -2.64
CA TYR A 293 -2.16 4.45 -3.70
C TYR A 293 -2.64 5.84 -4.11
N ILE A 294 -1.79 6.63 -4.76
CA ILE A 294 -2.13 8.02 -5.12
C ILE A 294 -3.49 8.08 -5.81
N GLY A 295 -4.42 8.79 -5.19
CA GLY A 295 -5.81 8.93 -5.63
C GLY A 295 -6.75 7.73 -5.45
N TYR A 296 -6.37 6.70 -4.70
CA TYR A 296 -7.19 5.49 -4.49
C TYR A 296 -7.04 4.90 -3.09
N CYS A 297 -8.14 4.38 -2.56
CA CYS A 297 -8.17 3.54 -1.37
C CYS A 297 -9.06 2.32 -1.58
N SER A 298 -8.65 1.20 -1.00
CA SER A 298 -9.37 -0.07 -1.07
C SER A 298 -9.33 -0.78 0.28
N PHE A 299 -10.29 -1.65 0.51
CA PHE A 299 -10.38 -2.47 1.70
C PHE A 299 -11.02 -3.80 1.38
N MET A 300 -10.46 -4.87 1.95
CA MET A 300 -11.05 -6.21 1.97
C MET A 300 -10.96 -6.73 3.39
N GLY A 301 -12.03 -7.30 3.91
CA GLY A 301 -12.02 -7.97 5.20
C GLY A 301 -13.07 -9.07 5.30
N PHE A 302 -12.90 -9.94 6.29
CA PHE A 302 -13.84 -11.00 6.60
C PHE A 302 -13.76 -11.43 8.06
N VAL A 303 -14.86 -11.99 8.55
CA VAL A 303 -15.06 -12.44 9.94
C VAL A 303 -15.64 -13.87 9.88
N PRO A 304 -14.80 -14.91 10.05
CA PRO A 304 -15.20 -16.28 9.73
C PRO A 304 -16.38 -16.86 10.50
N ASP A 305 -16.46 -16.56 11.80
CA ASP A 305 -17.52 -17.06 12.69
C ASP A 305 -18.86 -16.34 12.50
N LEU A 306 -18.84 -15.15 11.89
CA LEU A 306 -20.04 -14.44 11.44
C LEU A 306 -20.48 -14.80 10.01
N ASP A 307 -19.68 -15.60 9.29
CA ASP A 307 -19.88 -15.91 7.87
C ASP A 307 -20.05 -14.63 7.03
N LEU A 308 -19.13 -13.69 7.25
CA LEU A 308 -19.16 -12.32 6.74
C LEU A 308 -17.88 -12.03 5.96
N ALA A 309 -18.01 -11.51 4.75
CA ALA A 309 -16.92 -10.89 3.99
C ALA A 309 -17.39 -9.55 3.45
N PHE A 310 -16.49 -8.58 3.32
CA PHE A 310 -16.84 -7.24 2.87
C PHE A 310 -15.66 -6.52 2.24
N VAL A 311 -15.99 -5.62 1.34
CA VAL A 311 -15.02 -4.87 0.54
C VAL A 311 -15.49 -3.43 0.37
N SER A 312 -14.55 -2.51 0.22
CA SER A 312 -14.85 -1.15 -0.21
C SER A 312 -13.73 -0.58 -1.08
N THR A 313 -14.09 0.30 -2.01
CA THR A 313 -13.14 1.01 -2.88
C THR A 313 -13.56 2.46 -3.03
N THR A 314 -12.60 3.37 -3.13
CA THR A 314 -12.87 4.77 -3.42
C THR A 314 -11.71 5.35 -4.23
N ASN A 315 -12.03 6.28 -5.12
CA ASN A 315 -11.06 7.01 -5.94
C ASN A 315 -10.57 8.27 -5.25
N MET A 316 -10.25 8.14 -3.97
CA MET A 316 -9.55 9.15 -3.18
C MET A 316 -8.57 8.44 -2.24
N ASP A 317 -7.34 8.92 -2.14
CA ASP A 317 -6.33 8.32 -1.26
C ASP A 317 -6.45 8.75 0.19
N SER A 318 -5.62 8.13 1.05
CA SER A 318 -5.40 8.50 2.44
C SER A 318 -6.67 8.73 3.27
N THR A 319 -7.75 7.98 2.96
CA THR A 319 -9.04 8.10 3.65
C THR A 319 -9.30 6.92 4.58
N ASP A 320 -9.47 7.21 5.86
CA ASP A 320 -9.85 6.20 6.85
C ASP A 320 -11.34 5.82 6.76
N ALA A 321 -12.11 6.39 5.81
CA ALA A 321 -13.51 6.03 5.57
C ALA A 321 -13.71 4.52 5.42
N ILE A 322 -12.73 3.83 4.83
CA ILE A 322 -12.71 2.38 4.67
C ILE A 322 -12.81 1.62 6.01
N PHE A 323 -12.19 2.14 7.07
CA PHE A 323 -12.31 1.55 8.41
C PHE A 323 -13.68 1.82 9.04
N ALA A 324 -14.26 2.99 8.79
CA ALA A 324 -15.61 3.29 9.25
C ALA A 324 -16.64 2.33 8.64
N LEU A 325 -16.51 2.07 7.33
CA LEU A 325 -17.34 1.11 6.62
C LEU A 325 -17.14 -0.30 7.19
N ALA A 326 -15.90 -0.73 7.38
CA ALA A 326 -15.57 -2.04 7.92
C ALA A 326 -16.22 -2.30 9.29
N TYR A 327 -15.98 -1.45 10.28
CA TYR A 327 -16.54 -1.66 11.63
C TYR A 327 -18.06 -1.55 11.65
N GLN A 328 -18.65 -0.64 10.87
CA GLN A 328 -20.10 -0.54 10.77
C GLN A 328 -20.71 -1.79 10.12
N THR A 329 -20.09 -2.34 9.08
CA THR A 329 -20.54 -3.59 8.44
C THR A 329 -20.52 -4.76 9.41
N ILE A 330 -19.47 -4.88 10.23
CA ILE A 330 -19.40 -5.93 11.25
C ILE A 330 -20.48 -5.73 12.33
N ASP A 331 -20.65 -4.50 12.83
CA ASP A 331 -21.70 -4.19 13.82
C ASP A 331 -23.11 -4.49 13.26
N GLU A 332 -23.40 -4.13 12.02
CA GLU A 332 -24.69 -4.42 11.37
C GLU A 332 -24.92 -5.92 11.16
N ALA A 333 -23.88 -6.70 10.88
CA ALA A 333 -23.99 -8.16 10.81
C ALA A 333 -24.37 -8.79 12.15
N MET A 334 -23.96 -8.17 13.26
CA MET A 334 -24.34 -8.56 14.63
C MET A 334 -25.63 -7.90 15.13
N GLY A 335 -26.23 -6.97 14.37
CA GLY A 335 -27.40 -6.20 14.80
C GLY A 335 -27.11 -5.14 15.85
N ILE A 336 -25.88 -4.63 15.90
CA ILE A 336 -25.41 -3.60 16.84
C ILE A 336 -25.43 -2.23 16.14
N SER A 337 -25.83 -1.18 16.86
CA SER A 337 -25.92 0.20 16.35
C SER A 337 -25.57 1.28 17.38
N ASP A 338 -24.77 0.93 18.39
CA ASP A 338 -24.37 1.81 19.49
C ASP A 338 -23.34 2.88 19.09
N ILE A 339 -22.52 2.61 18.06
CA ILE A 339 -21.46 3.51 17.60
C ILE A 339 -21.77 4.01 16.18
N ASP A 340 -21.74 5.33 16.00
CA ASP A 340 -21.65 5.95 14.70
C ASP A 340 -20.19 5.96 14.22
N TRP A 341 -19.78 4.89 13.53
CA TRP A 341 -18.40 4.73 13.07
C TRP A 341 -17.98 5.82 12.07
N THR A 342 -18.87 6.24 11.18
CA THR A 342 -18.58 7.29 10.20
C THR A 342 -18.17 8.58 10.91
N SER A 343 -18.97 9.03 11.88
CA SER A 343 -18.66 10.25 12.65
C SER A 343 -17.46 10.08 13.57
N LYS A 344 -17.28 8.90 14.19
CA LYS A 344 -16.13 8.63 15.07
C LYS A 344 -14.81 8.67 14.29
N ILE A 345 -14.73 7.99 13.15
CA ILE A 345 -13.53 7.97 12.32
C ILE A 345 -13.26 9.35 11.73
N LYS A 346 -14.29 10.09 11.31
CA LYS A 346 -14.11 11.48 10.84
C LYS A 346 -13.41 12.35 11.87
N ARG A 347 -13.80 12.28 13.15
CA ARG A 347 -13.13 13.01 14.24
C ARG A 347 -11.66 12.62 14.40
N ILE A 348 -11.35 11.32 14.31
CA ILE A 348 -9.97 10.81 14.40
C ILE A 348 -9.14 11.36 13.23
N VAL A 349 -9.67 11.31 12.00
CA VAL A 349 -9.01 11.84 10.80
C VAL A 349 -8.77 13.34 10.93
N ASP A 350 -9.78 14.11 11.33
CA ASP A 350 -9.64 15.56 11.49
C ASP A 350 -8.57 15.93 12.52
N GLN A 351 -8.50 15.20 13.63
CA GLN A 351 -7.46 15.40 14.64
C GLN A 351 -6.06 15.04 14.12
N LYS A 352 -5.93 13.94 13.37
CA LYS A 352 -4.65 13.53 12.75
C LYS A 352 -4.18 14.57 11.73
N LEU A 353 -5.07 15.05 10.87
CA LEU A 353 -4.78 16.08 9.89
C LEU A 353 -4.35 17.38 10.57
N ALA A 354 -5.09 17.84 11.58
CA ALA A 354 -4.73 19.04 12.33
C ALA A 354 -3.34 18.92 12.97
N THR A 355 -3.03 17.77 13.58
CA THR A 355 -1.70 17.51 14.17
C THR A 355 -0.59 17.50 13.12
N ARG A 356 -0.85 16.91 11.95
CA ARG A 356 0.11 16.89 10.83
C ARG A 356 0.40 18.31 10.34
N GLU A 357 -0.64 19.10 10.05
CA GLU A 357 -0.48 20.47 9.56
C GLU A 357 0.17 21.38 10.61
N GLU A 358 -0.10 21.18 11.91
CA GLU A 358 0.61 21.87 12.98
C GLU A 358 2.11 21.56 12.98
N ASN A 359 2.49 20.27 12.87
CA ASN A 359 3.89 19.87 12.79
C ASN A 359 4.59 20.46 11.56
N ILE A 360 3.91 20.48 10.41
CA ILE A 360 4.45 21.08 9.18
C ILE A 360 4.61 22.59 9.36
N ALA A 361 3.62 23.28 9.92
CA ALA A 361 3.72 24.71 10.19
C ALA A 361 4.90 25.05 11.12
N ILE A 362 5.15 24.22 12.15
CA ILE A 362 6.30 24.35 13.04
C ILE A 362 7.63 24.22 12.27
N LEU A 363 7.72 23.25 11.34
CA LEU A 363 8.94 23.03 10.55
C LEU A 363 9.16 24.12 9.48
N LYS A 364 8.09 24.54 8.78
CA LYS A 364 8.12 25.61 7.75
C LYS A 364 8.46 26.98 8.35
N GLY A 365 8.03 27.26 9.59
CA GLY A 365 8.14 28.58 10.20
C GLY A 365 7.12 29.58 9.65
N LYS A 366 7.23 30.86 10.02
CA LYS A 366 6.23 31.88 9.67
C LYS A 366 6.42 32.44 8.27
N SER A 367 7.65 32.44 7.76
CA SER A 367 7.99 33.01 6.46
C SER A 367 8.99 32.13 5.69
N PRO A 368 8.58 30.90 5.28
CA PRO A 368 9.39 30.07 4.41
C PRO A 368 9.58 30.77 3.06
N LYS A 369 10.74 30.54 2.43
CA LYS A 369 11.07 31.06 1.10
C LYS A 369 11.44 29.92 0.18
N ASN A 370 11.09 30.01 -1.10
CA ASN A 370 11.64 29.11 -2.10
C ASN A 370 13.15 29.32 -2.20
N PHE A 371 13.91 28.23 -2.31
CA PHE A 371 15.34 28.30 -2.55
C PHE A 371 15.58 28.69 -4.01
N ALA A 372 16.41 29.70 -4.26
CA ALA A 372 16.75 30.10 -5.62
C ALA A 372 17.57 29.01 -6.33
N ALA A 373 17.25 28.74 -7.59
CA ALA A 373 18.04 27.83 -8.41
C ALA A 373 19.46 28.39 -8.62
N LYS A 374 20.44 27.49 -8.76
CA LYS A 374 21.83 27.84 -9.09
C LYS A 374 22.33 26.84 -10.12
N ASP A 375 22.82 27.33 -11.26
CA ASP A 375 23.25 26.50 -12.40
C ASP A 375 24.20 25.36 -12.01
N ASN A 376 25.12 25.62 -11.08
CA ASN A 376 26.09 24.63 -10.63
C ASN A 376 25.48 23.49 -9.81
N LEU A 377 24.26 23.63 -9.29
CA LEU A 377 23.53 22.61 -8.53
C LEU A 377 22.59 21.79 -9.43
N LEU A 378 22.16 22.31 -10.57
CA LEU A 378 21.19 21.64 -11.44
C LEU A 378 21.79 20.36 -12.05
N GLY A 379 20.92 19.41 -12.34
CA GLY A 379 21.26 18.13 -12.98
C GLY A 379 20.77 16.92 -12.19
N ASP A 380 21.19 15.75 -12.65
CA ASP A 380 20.79 14.46 -12.08
C ASP A 380 21.72 14.01 -10.97
N TYR A 381 21.14 13.40 -9.94
CA TYR A 381 21.86 12.80 -8.83
C TYR A 381 21.36 11.38 -8.60
N GLU A 382 22.29 10.45 -8.37
CA GLU A 382 22.03 9.02 -8.28
C GLU A 382 22.37 8.44 -6.90
N ASN A 383 21.53 7.50 -6.46
CA ASN A 383 21.80 6.59 -5.36
C ASN A 383 21.53 5.14 -5.83
N PRO A 384 22.39 4.15 -5.51
CA PRO A 384 22.19 2.77 -5.95
C PRO A 384 20.90 2.11 -5.47
N GLY A 385 20.35 2.50 -4.32
CA GLY A 385 19.08 1.95 -3.81
C GLY A 385 17.85 2.74 -4.25
N TYR A 386 17.96 4.07 -4.26
CA TYR A 386 16.86 4.98 -4.59
C TYR A 386 16.89 5.50 -6.02
N GLY A 387 17.80 5.05 -6.89
CA GLY A 387 17.88 5.56 -8.25
C GLY A 387 18.13 7.07 -8.32
N LEU A 388 17.42 7.74 -9.23
CA LEU A 388 17.66 9.12 -9.62
C LEU A 388 16.67 10.10 -8.99
N ILE A 389 17.21 11.26 -8.62
CA ILE A 389 16.49 12.52 -8.44
C ILE A 389 17.10 13.57 -9.37
N THR A 390 16.33 14.57 -9.77
CA THR A 390 16.84 15.66 -10.63
C THR A 390 16.61 17.01 -9.94
N LEU A 391 17.68 17.80 -9.80
CA LEU A 391 17.56 19.20 -9.37
C LEU A 391 17.30 20.07 -10.59
N ASN A 392 16.16 20.76 -10.60
CA ASN A 392 15.67 21.56 -11.72
C ASN A 392 15.39 23.01 -11.31
N GLU A 393 15.26 23.88 -12.30
CA GLU A 393 14.79 25.26 -12.12
C GLU A 393 13.35 25.40 -12.62
N LYS A 394 12.50 26.02 -11.80
CA LYS A 394 11.16 26.47 -12.18
C LYS A 394 10.91 27.86 -11.62
N ASP A 395 10.63 28.81 -12.52
CA ASP A 395 10.38 30.22 -12.18
C ASP A 395 11.49 30.85 -11.29
N GLY A 396 12.76 30.55 -11.59
CA GLY A 396 13.93 31.00 -10.81
C GLY A 396 14.16 30.27 -9.48
N ASN A 397 13.30 29.32 -9.12
CA ASN A 397 13.38 28.56 -7.88
C ASN A 397 13.84 27.12 -8.15
N LEU A 398 14.53 26.55 -7.17
CA LEU A 398 14.97 25.17 -7.19
C LEU A 398 13.79 24.23 -6.91
N THR A 399 13.65 23.22 -7.75
CA THR A 399 12.76 22.07 -7.53
C THR A 399 13.57 20.78 -7.52
N VAL A 400 13.04 19.76 -6.83
CA VAL A 400 13.53 18.38 -6.92
C VAL A 400 12.49 17.55 -7.63
N THR A 401 12.87 16.96 -8.76
CA THR A 401 12.06 15.94 -9.42
C THR A 401 12.32 14.60 -8.76
N ILE A 402 11.28 14.01 -8.19
CA ILE A 402 11.29 12.64 -7.66
C ILE A 402 10.20 11.87 -8.38
N GLY A 403 10.57 10.81 -9.09
CA GLY A 403 9.63 10.13 -9.98
C GLY A 403 9.13 11.09 -11.05
N LYS A 404 7.82 11.32 -11.14
CA LYS A 404 7.23 12.20 -12.18
C LYS A 404 6.85 13.60 -11.70
N TRP A 405 7.25 13.99 -10.49
CA TRP A 405 6.79 15.23 -9.86
C TRP A 405 7.91 16.13 -9.44
N ASP A 406 7.70 17.42 -9.66
CA ASP A 406 8.57 18.49 -9.23
C ASP A 406 8.07 19.03 -7.90
N TYR A 407 8.91 18.91 -6.87
CA TYR A 407 8.62 19.42 -5.55
C TYR A 407 9.47 20.66 -5.28
N PRO A 408 8.88 21.75 -4.74
CA PRO A 408 9.64 22.94 -4.42
C PRO A 408 10.60 22.69 -3.26
N VAL A 409 11.79 23.27 -3.34
CA VAL A 409 12.71 23.35 -2.19
C VAL A 409 12.44 24.64 -1.44
N ILE A 410 12.03 24.52 -0.18
CA ILE A 410 11.78 25.66 0.70
C ILE A 410 12.86 25.77 1.75
N VAL A 411 13.11 26.98 2.23
CA VAL A 411 14.02 27.29 3.34
C VAL A 411 13.25 28.03 4.41
N ASN A 412 13.35 27.55 5.65
CA ASN A 412 12.76 28.23 6.80
C ASN A 412 13.68 29.34 7.34
N GLU A 413 13.19 30.11 8.31
CA GLU A 413 13.91 31.23 8.95
C GLU A 413 15.21 30.82 9.65
N LYS A 414 15.37 29.53 9.98
CA LYS A 414 16.59 28.96 10.59
C LYS A 414 17.60 28.48 9.54
N GLY A 415 17.33 28.70 8.25
CA GLY A 415 18.19 28.24 7.16
C GLY A 415 18.08 26.75 6.84
N LYS A 416 17.13 26.02 7.45
CA LYS A 416 16.91 24.60 7.12
C LYS A 416 16.11 24.48 5.84
N MET A 417 16.55 23.61 4.94
CA MET A 417 15.90 23.35 3.66
C MET A 417 15.05 22.08 3.72
N TYR A 418 13.94 22.09 2.99
CA TYR A 418 13.05 20.94 2.85
C TYR A 418 12.56 20.82 1.41
N VAL A 419 12.39 19.59 0.94
CA VAL A 419 11.53 19.28 -0.19
C VAL A 419 10.09 19.18 0.35
N GLU A 420 9.19 20.00 -0.18
CA GLU A 420 7.77 19.98 0.21
C GLU A 420 7.00 19.01 -0.69
N GLU A 421 6.84 17.77 -0.20
CA GLU A 421 6.10 16.68 -0.85
C GLU A 421 4.61 16.85 -0.58
N ARG A 422 3.75 16.69 -1.60
CA ARG A 422 2.30 16.91 -1.50
C ARG A 422 1.44 15.89 -2.24
N LEU A 423 2.04 14.99 -3.02
CA LEU A 423 1.32 14.08 -3.90
C LEU A 423 0.69 12.92 -3.15
N TYR A 424 1.39 12.36 -2.16
CA TYR A 424 0.86 11.22 -1.40
C TYR A 424 0.44 11.65 0.01
N GLN A 425 1.34 12.32 0.72
CA GLN A 425 1.02 12.98 1.99
C GLN A 425 1.75 14.31 2.02
N HIS A 426 1.10 15.35 2.56
CA HIS A 426 1.80 16.60 2.79
C HIS A 426 2.92 16.36 3.81
N GLU A 427 4.17 16.45 3.36
CA GLU A 427 5.36 16.19 4.16
C GLU A 427 6.51 17.14 3.80
N LEU A 428 7.39 17.38 4.76
CA LEU A 428 8.64 18.09 4.54
C LEU A 428 9.80 17.10 4.70
N LEU A 429 10.49 16.81 3.60
CA LEU A 429 11.68 15.98 3.60
C LEU A 429 12.91 16.87 3.78
N PRO A 430 13.66 16.77 4.88
CA PRO A 430 14.91 17.52 5.04
C PRO A 430 15.87 17.25 3.88
N ILE A 431 16.50 18.31 3.37
CA ILE A 431 17.48 18.24 2.28
C ILE A 431 18.70 19.11 2.57
N GLU A 432 19.89 18.60 2.26
CA GLU A 432 21.14 19.37 2.21
C GLU A 432 21.74 19.22 0.81
N ILE A 433 22.19 20.33 0.22
CA ILE A 433 22.66 20.38 -1.17
C ILE A 433 24.08 20.91 -1.18
N HIS A 434 24.98 20.10 -1.70
CA HIS A 434 26.39 20.40 -1.93
C HIS A 434 26.68 20.34 -3.43
N GLN A 435 27.88 20.78 -3.82
CA GLN A 435 28.23 20.93 -5.24
C GLN A 435 28.05 19.64 -6.07
N ASN A 436 28.37 18.47 -5.50
CA ASN A 436 28.28 17.17 -6.18
C ASN A 436 27.45 16.14 -5.41
N GLN A 437 26.78 16.53 -4.31
CA GLN A 437 26.05 15.62 -3.44
C GLN A 437 24.76 16.26 -2.93
N VAL A 438 23.71 15.45 -2.85
CA VAL A 438 22.45 15.79 -2.18
C VAL A 438 22.23 14.78 -1.06
N PHE A 439 22.01 15.28 0.15
CA PHE A 439 21.57 14.49 1.30
C PHE A 439 20.08 14.71 1.49
N LEU A 440 19.29 13.66 1.29
CA LEU A 440 17.83 13.70 1.41
C LEU A 440 17.38 12.65 2.44
N TRP A 441 16.58 13.06 3.42
CA TRP A 441 16.01 12.13 4.41
C TRP A 441 14.80 11.40 3.82
N THR A 442 15.07 10.36 3.04
CA THR A 442 14.08 9.61 2.25
C THR A 442 13.32 8.54 3.05
N GLU A 443 13.81 8.13 4.22
CA GLU A 443 13.18 7.13 5.09
C GLU A 443 13.29 7.54 6.56
N ARG A 444 12.13 7.76 7.20
CA ARG A 444 12.05 8.24 8.60
C ARG A 444 12.55 7.21 9.61
N ALA A 445 12.47 5.93 9.26
CA ALA A 445 12.95 4.85 10.09
C ALA A 445 14.49 4.79 10.15
N LEU A 446 15.18 5.46 9.22
CA LEU A 446 16.62 5.69 9.24
C LEU A 446 16.94 6.99 9.98
N LYS A 447 18.06 6.99 10.70
CA LYS A 447 18.55 8.17 11.44
C LYS A 447 19.56 9.01 10.64
N GLU A 448 19.78 8.65 9.38
CA GLU A 448 20.77 9.24 8.49
C GLU A 448 20.15 9.55 7.12
N PRO A 449 20.68 10.54 6.39
CA PRO A 449 20.19 10.86 5.06
C PRO A 449 20.64 9.82 4.02
N THR A 450 19.86 9.71 2.96
CA THR A 450 20.29 9.07 1.72
C THR A 450 21.17 10.05 0.94
N THR A 451 22.35 9.58 0.53
CA THR A 451 23.28 10.37 -0.28
C THR A 451 23.04 10.07 -1.76
N PHE A 452 22.75 11.11 -2.55
CA PHE A 452 22.71 11.06 -4.01
C PHE A 452 23.93 11.81 -4.56
N THR A 453 24.61 11.22 -5.53
CA THR A 453 25.83 11.77 -6.14
C THR A 453 25.54 12.29 -7.53
N LYS A 454 26.04 13.49 -7.86
CA LYS A 454 25.82 14.11 -9.17
C LYS A 454 26.43 13.27 -10.29
N LEU A 455 25.68 13.13 -11.40
CA LEU A 455 26.13 12.45 -12.62
C LEU A 455 27.00 13.32 -13.52
#